data_AF-A0A7C9NZ65-F1
#
_entry.id   AF-A0A7C9NZ65-F1
#
_cell.length_a   1.000
_cell.length_b   1.000
_cell.length_c   1.000
_cell.angle_alpha   90.00
_cell.angle_beta   90.00
_cell.angle_gamma   90.00
#
_symmetry.space_group_name_H-M   'P 1'
#
loop_
_entity.id
_entity.type
_entity.pdbx_description
1 polymer ?
#
loop_
_entity_poly.entity_id
_entity_poly.type
_entity_poly.pdbx_seq_one_letter_code
_entity_poly.pdbx_strand_id
1 'polypeptide(L)' 'MITYVAGNGDWTTRVIEPHAISYSDAGHAGVRAYDRLRSAIRAFRVDRIDP' A
#
# COMPACT_ATOMS: atom_id res chain seq x y z
N MET A 1 6.79 -7.41 -5.04
CA MET A 1 6.90 -7.57 -3.58
C MET A 1 7.38 -6.24 -3.04
N ILE A 2 6.76 -5.75 -1.96
CA ILE A 2 7.08 -4.44 -1.37
C ILE A 2 7.30 -4.59 0.13
N THR A 3 8.13 -3.72 0.71
CA THR A 3 8.17 -3.48 2.15
C THR A 3 7.31 -2.26 2.45
N TYR A 4 6.35 -2.41 3.37
CA TYR A 4 5.37 -1.39 3.69
C TYR A 4 5.38 -1.06 5.18
N VAL A 5 5.48 0.23 5.49
CA VAL A 5 5.39 0.76 6.86
C VAL A 5 3.94 1.16 7.15
N ALA A 6 3.30 0.45 8.07
CA ALA A 6 1.93 0.74 8.46
C ALA A 6 1.82 2.03 9.29
N GLY A 7 0.59 2.54 9.47
CA GLY A 7 0.37 3.78 10.21
C GLY A 7 0.78 3.74 11.69
N ASN A 8 0.91 2.54 12.26
CA ASN A 8 1.41 2.29 13.61
C ASN A 8 2.95 2.12 13.67
N GLY A 9 3.66 2.25 12.54
CA GLY A 9 5.11 2.06 12.46
C GLY A 9 5.56 0.64 12.17
N ASP A 10 4.65 -0.33 12.08
CA ASP A 10 5.01 -1.73 11.81
C ASP A 10 5.49 -1.93 10.38
N TRP A 11 6.61 -2.62 10.25
CA TRP A 11 7.19 -3.01 8.97
C TRP A 11 6.62 -4.34 8.52
N THR A 12 6.14 -4.39 7.28
CA THR A 12 5.53 -5.60 6.76
C THR A 12 5.87 -5.81 5.29
N THR A 13 6.28 -7.03 4.95
CA THR A 13 6.47 -7.41 3.55
C THR A 13 5.14 -7.86 2.95
N ARG A 14 4.85 -7.39 1.73
CA ARG A 14 3.58 -7.64 1.03
C ARG A 14 3.83 -8.04 -0.42
N VAL A 15 2.98 -8.91 -0.92
CA VAL A 15 2.84 -9.18 -2.36
C VAL A 15 1.50 -8.59 -2.78
N ILE A 16 1.57 -7.55 -3.61
CA ILE A 16 0.39 -6.80 -4.04
C ILE A 16 0.25 -6.84 -5.56
N GLU A 17 -0.99 -6.78 -6.02
CA GLU A 17 -1.36 -6.64 -7.44
C GLU A 17 -2.02 -5.28 -7.67
N PRO A 18 -1.26 -4.27 -8.12
CA PRO A 18 -1.77 -2.92 -8.36
C PRO A 18 -2.81 -2.90 -9.48
N HIS A 19 -3.88 -2.10 -9.29
CA HIS A 19 -4.88 -1.90 -10.34
C HIS A 19 -5.32 -0.43 -10.50
N ALA A 20 -5.08 0.43 -9.50
CA ALA A 20 -5.38 1.85 -9.61
C ALA A 20 -4.46 2.71 -8.75
N ILE A 21 -4.23 3.94 -9.19
CA ILE A 21 -3.64 5.02 -8.41
C ILE A 21 -4.78 5.89 -7.88
N SER A 22 -4.69 6.32 -6.63
CA SER A 22 -5.65 7.21 -5.99
C SER A 22 -4.92 8.33 -5.26
N TYR A 23 -5.56 9.49 -5.14
CA TYR A 23 -5.07 10.61 -4.35
C TYR A 23 -6.08 10.92 -3.24
N SER A 24 -5.61 11.07 -2.01
CA SER A 24 -6.45 11.58 -0.91
C SER A 24 -6.69 13.08 -1.08
N ASP A 25 -7.70 13.64 -0.40
CA ASP A 25 -7.94 15.08 -0.35
C ASP A 25 -6.73 15.88 0.18
N ALA A 26 -5.91 15.27 1.06
CA ALA A 26 -4.66 15.83 1.57
C ALA A 26 -3.47 15.72 0.59
N GLY A 27 -3.70 15.30 -0.67
CA GLY A 27 -2.69 15.22 -1.72
C GLY A 27 -1.78 14.00 -1.69
N HIS A 28 -2.01 13.03 -0.79
CA HIS A 28 -1.19 11.83 -0.73
C HIS A 28 -1.53 10.82 -1.82
N ALA A 29 -0.51 10.35 -2.55
CA ALA A 29 -0.64 9.28 -3.52
C ALA A 29 -0.76 7.91 -2.82
N GLY A 30 -1.68 7.10 -3.32
CA GLY A 30 -1.87 5.72 -2.90
C GLY A 30 -2.10 4.79 -4.08
N VAL A 31 -1.84 3.51 -3.87
CA VAL A 31 -2.10 2.43 -4.82
C VAL A 31 -3.18 1.54 -4.24
N ARG A 32 -4.27 1.35 -4.99
CA ARG A 32 -5.26 0.32 -4.71
C ARG A 32 -4.75 -0.99 -5.32
N ALA A 33 -4.62 -2.01 -4.49
CA ALA A 33 -4.06 -3.29 -4.89
C ALA A 33 -4.74 -4.46 -4.18
N TYR A 34 -4.74 -5.63 -4.81
CA TYR A 34 -5.06 -6.88 -4.12
C TYR A 34 -3.85 -7.32 -3.31
N ASP A 35 -4.00 -7.42 -1.99
CA ASP A 35 -2.97 -7.90 -1.07
C ASP A 35 -3.09 -9.42 -0.96
N ARG A 36 -2.13 -10.17 -1.53
CA ARG A 36 -2.16 -11.63 -1.51
C ARG A 36 -2.08 -12.21 -0.11
N LEU A 37 -1.38 -11.55 0.82
CA LEU A 37 -1.23 -12.05 2.19
C LEU A 37 -2.54 -11.96 2.96
N ARG A 38 -3.33 -10.90 2.68
CA ARG A 38 -4.62 -10.66 3.35
C ARG A 38 -5.81 -11.13 2.53
N SER A 39 -5.58 -11.60 1.30
CA SER A 39 -6.61 -11.98 0.32
C SER A 39 -7.73 -10.93 0.19
N ALA A 40 -7.35 -9.66 0.08
CA ALA A 40 -8.29 -8.54 0.08
C ALA A 40 -7.78 -7.32 -0.69
N ILE A 41 -8.70 -6.50 -1.20
CA ILE A 41 -8.37 -5.20 -1.78
C ILE A 41 -8.02 -4.21 -0.67
N ARG A 42 -6.86 -3.56 -0.80
CA ARG A 42 -6.35 -2.57 0.15
C ARG A 42 -5.76 -1.37 -0.58
N ALA A 43 -5.68 -0.25 0.12
CA ALA A 43 -4.97 0.94 -0.33
C ALA A 43 -3.64 1.07 0.41
N PHE A 44 -2.56 1.29 -0.34
CA PHE A 44 -1.21 1.47 0.18
C PHE A 44 -0.74 2.86 -0.18
N ARG A 45 -0.31 3.64 0.81
CA ARG A 45 0.30 4.94 0.51
C ARG A 45 1.68 4.77 -0.10
N VAL A 46 1.97 5.48 -1.18
CA VAL A 46 3.22 5.36 -1.92
C VAL A 46 4.42 5.80 -1.07
N ASP A 47 4.24 6.86 -0.27
CA ASP A 47 5.27 7.40 0.64
C ASP A 47 5.64 6.47 1.81
N ARG A 48 4.94 5.33 1.96
CA ARG A 48 5.22 4.32 2.98
C ARG A 48 5.72 3.00 2.39
N ILE A 49 6.05 3.00 1.11
CA ILE A 49 6.71 1.87 0.44
C ILE A 49 8.22 2.14 0.50
N ASP A 50 8.94 1.23 1.14
CA ASP A 50 10.41 1.27 1.20
C ASP A 50 10.98 0.82 -0.16
N PRO A 51 12.00 1.53 -0.72
CA PRO A 51 12.58 1.24 -2.04
C PRO A 51 13.22 -0.14 -2.20
#